data_AF-A0A0F9FKJ9-F1
#
_entry.id   AF-A0A0F9FKJ9-F1
#
_cell.length_a   1.000
_cell.length_b   1.000
_cell.length_c   1.000
_cell.angle_alpha   90.00
_cell.angle_beta   90.00
_cell.angle_gamma   90.00
#
_symmetry.space_group_name_H-M   'P 1'
#
loop_
_entity.id
_entity.type
_entity.pdbx_description
1 polymer ?
#
loop_
_entity_poly.entity_id
_entity_poly.type
_entity_poly.pdbx_seq_one_letter_code
_entity_poly.pdbx_strand_id
1 'polypeptide(L)'
;MGPKLAIAHTTASMTNASAAALALNNDRKYALIVNDGAVDVYLNLGGTAVANQGIRVNANGSSYEMSRNEGNLFDGVINGITASGTATLIVTEGT
;
A
#
# COMPACT_ATOMS: atom_id res chain seq x y z
N MET A 1 19.16 21.64 10.76
CA MET A 1 18.81 20.76 9.61
C MET A 1 17.80 19.76 10.15
N GLY A 2 16.56 19.75 9.66
CA GLY A 2 15.56 18.78 10.11
C GLY A 2 15.97 17.34 9.75
N PRO A 3 15.39 16.31 10.40
CA PRO A 3 15.70 14.93 10.06
C PRO A 3 15.39 14.69 8.57
N LYS A 4 16.40 14.23 7.82
CA LYS A 4 16.26 13.82 6.42
C LYS A 4 15.40 12.54 6.40
N LEU A 5 14.27 12.59 5.70
CA LEU A 5 13.40 11.43 5.49
C LEU A 5 14.21 10.30 4.83
N ALA A 6 14.22 9.11 5.44
CA ALA A 6 14.83 7.92 4.84
C ALA A 6 13.78 7.21 3.98
N ILE A 7 14.09 7.00 2.70
CA ILE A 7 13.16 6.43 1.71
C ILE A 7 13.56 5.01 1.37
N ALA A 8 12.60 4.08 1.43
CA ALA A 8 12.73 2.71 0.95
C ALA A 8 11.71 2.43 -0.16
N HIS A 9 12.12 1.66 -1.17
CA HIS A 9 11.24 1.16 -2.23
C HIS A 9 11.23 -0.37 -2.21
N THR A 10 10.05 -0.95 -2.21
CA THR A 10 9.85 -2.40 -2.23
C THR A 10 8.75 -2.76 -3.22
N THR A 11 8.63 -4.04 -3.56
CA THR A 11 7.50 -4.55 -4.33
C THR A 11 6.72 -5.57 -3.50
N ALA A 12 5.42 -5.65 -3.76
CA ALA A 12 4.54 -6.65 -3.17
C ALA A 12 3.65 -7.27 -4.25
N SER A 13 3.56 -8.60 -4.31
CA SER A 13 2.68 -9.29 -5.25
C SER A 13 1.35 -9.62 -4.58
N MET A 14 0.27 -9.08 -5.13
CA MET A 14 -1.09 -9.32 -4.67
C MET A 14 -1.76 -10.40 -5.53
N THR A 15 -2.46 -11.31 -4.86
CA THR A 15 -3.24 -12.38 -5.49
C THR A 15 -4.66 -12.35 -4.95
N ASN A 16 -5.46 -13.38 -5.26
CA ASN A 16 -6.81 -13.56 -4.72
C ASN A 16 -6.85 -14.02 -3.24
N ALA A 17 -5.72 -13.95 -2.53
CA ALA A 17 -5.64 -14.11 -1.09
C ALA A 17 -5.08 -12.82 -0.47
N SER A 18 -5.62 -12.44 0.70
CA SER A 18 -5.13 -11.26 1.41
C SER A 18 -3.67 -11.46 1.84
N ALA A 19 -2.82 -10.51 1.50
CA ALA A 19 -1.40 -10.51 1.88
C ALA A 19 -0.93 -9.09 2.22
N ALA A 20 0.16 -8.98 2.98
CA ALA A 20 0.72 -7.68 3.33
C ALA A 20 1.28 -6.98 2.08
N ALA A 21 0.74 -5.81 1.76
CA ALA A 21 1.30 -4.88 0.78
C ALA A 21 2.40 -4.02 1.42
N LEU A 22 2.22 -3.62 2.68
CA LEU A 22 3.19 -2.90 3.48
C LEU A 22 3.09 -3.34 4.94
N ALA A 23 4.21 -3.73 5.54
CA ALA A 23 4.27 -4.19 6.94
C ALA A 23 3.96 -3.04 7.93
N LEU A 24 3.75 -3.34 9.21
CA LEU A 24 3.65 -2.29 10.25
C LEU A 24 5.00 -1.59 10.44
N ASN A 25 4.97 -0.27 10.61
CA ASN A 25 6.13 0.54 10.91
C ASN A 25 5.73 1.80 11.70
N ASN A 26 6.00 1.81 13.01
CA ASN A 26 5.68 2.94 13.90
C ASN A 26 6.47 4.22 13.57
N ASP A 27 7.58 4.11 12.85
CA ASP A 27 8.39 5.25 12.43
C ASP A 27 7.93 5.82 11.08
N ARG A 28 6.93 5.22 10.43
CA ARG A 28 6.39 5.69 9.15
C ARG A 28 5.97 7.15 9.27
N LYS A 29 6.36 7.93 8.27
CA LYS A 29 5.96 9.32 8.03
C LYS A 29 5.29 9.50 6.67
N TYR A 30 5.51 8.56 5.75
CA TYR A 30 5.01 8.59 4.38
C TYR A 30 4.82 7.17 3.84
N ALA A 31 3.77 6.93 3.07
CA ALA A 31 3.66 5.77 2.21
C ALA A 31 2.97 6.12 0.88
N LEU A 32 3.48 5.55 -0.20
CA LEU A 32 2.91 5.58 -1.54
C LEU A 32 2.86 4.15 -2.07
N ILE A 33 1.66 3.72 -2.48
CA ILE A 33 1.42 2.41 -3.06
C ILE A 33 0.93 2.62 -4.48
N VAL A 34 1.70 2.16 -5.47
CA VAL A 34 1.37 2.23 -6.89
C VAL A 34 1.05 0.82 -7.38
N ASN A 35 -0.07 0.65 -8.07
CA ASN A 35 -0.42 -0.60 -8.71
C ASN A 35 0.13 -0.62 -10.13
N ASP A 36 1.26 -1.30 -10.33
CA ASP A 36 1.91 -1.51 -11.63
C ASP A 36 1.34 -2.74 -12.38
N GLY A 37 0.34 -3.40 -11.79
CA GLY A 37 -0.32 -4.57 -12.36
C GLY A 37 -1.47 -4.24 -13.31
N ALA A 38 -1.97 -5.27 -14.00
CA ALA A 38 -3.07 -5.19 -14.95
C ALA A 38 -4.47 -5.43 -14.33
N VAL A 39 -4.54 -5.71 -13.02
CA VAL A 39 -5.80 -5.92 -12.29
C VAL A 39 -5.85 -5.01 -11.07
N ASP A 40 -7.07 -4.68 -10.63
CA ASP A 40 -7.27 -3.80 -9.48
C ASP A 40 -6.88 -4.50 -8.17
N VAL A 41 -6.40 -3.69 -7.22
CA VAL A 41 -6.06 -4.12 -5.87
C VAL A 41 -6.95 -3.39 -4.87
N TYR A 42 -7.44 -4.13 -3.88
CA TYR A 42 -8.23 -3.62 -2.77
C TYR A 42 -7.40 -3.68 -1.49
N LEU A 43 -7.18 -2.53 -0.86
CA LEU A 43 -6.38 -2.39 0.36
C LEU A 43 -7.28 -2.32 1.60
N ASN A 44 -6.81 -2.92 2.68
CA ASN A 44 -7.36 -2.80 4.02
C ASN A 44 -6.27 -2.37 5.00
N LEU A 45 -6.59 -1.39 5.84
CA LEU A 45 -5.71 -0.84 6.87
C LEU A 45 -5.98 -1.56 8.19
N GLY A 46 -5.06 -2.42 8.62
CA GLY A 46 -5.12 -3.09 9.95
C GLY A 46 -5.95 -4.37 10.03
N GLY A 47 -6.62 -4.78 8.95
CA GLY A 47 -7.41 -6.01 8.89
C GLY A 47 -7.19 -6.81 7.62
N THR A 48 -7.98 -7.87 7.42
CA THR A 48 -7.93 -8.71 6.21
C THR A 48 -8.52 -7.97 5.02
N ALA A 49 -7.78 -7.95 3.91
CA ALA A 49 -8.28 -7.37 2.67
C ALA A 49 -9.33 -8.29 2.03
N VAL A 50 -10.44 -7.69 1.57
CA VAL A 50 -11.54 -8.38 0.89
C VAL A 50 -11.77 -7.71 -0.45
N ALA A 51 -11.85 -8.50 -1.52
CA ALA A 51 -12.10 -7.97 -2.86
C ALA A 51 -13.40 -7.14 -2.90
N ASN A 52 -13.38 -6.03 -3.63
CA ASN A 52 -14.49 -5.06 -3.72
C ASN A 52 -14.82 -4.33 -2.40
N GLN A 53 -13.91 -4.29 -1.42
CA GLN A 53 -14.06 -3.52 -0.18
C GLN A 53 -12.81 -2.68 0.11
N GLY A 54 -12.96 -1.66 0.97
CA GLY A 54 -11.82 -0.81 1.38
C GLY A 54 -11.37 0.17 0.29
N ILE A 55 -10.06 0.39 0.20
CA ILE A 55 -9.47 1.35 -0.73
C ILE A 55 -9.10 0.63 -2.02
N ARG A 56 -9.70 1.01 -3.15
CA ARG A 56 -9.35 0.45 -4.46
C ARG A 56 -8.21 1.26 -5.09
N VAL A 57 -7.13 0.56 -5.46
CA VAL A 57 -6.06 1.08 -6.32
C VAL A 57 -6.23 0.44 -7.69
N ASN A 58 -6.69 1.22 -8.66
CA ASN A 58 -6.96 0.71 -10.00
C ASN A 58 -5.67 0.19 -10.66
N ALA A 59 -5.81 -0.70 -11.64
CA ALA A 59 -4.70 -1.17 -12.46
C ALA A 59 -3.96 -0.03 -13.20
N ASN A 60 -2.81 -0.37 -13.79
CA ASN A 60 -2.07 0.44 -14.77
C ASN A 60 -1.52 1.78 -14.24
N GLY A 61 -0.86 1.74 -13.09
CA GLY A 61 -0.10 2.86 -12.53
C GLY A 61 -0.91 3.78 -11.61
N SER A 62 -2.14 3.42 -11.25
CA SER A 62 -2.88 4.17 -10.22
C SER A 62 -2.21 4.03 -8.86
N SER A 63 -2.41 5.01 -7.99
CA SER A 63 -1.72 5.07 -6.70
C SER A 63 -2.61 5.52 -5.57
N TYR A 64 -2.23 5.10 -4.36
CA TYR A 64 -2.75 5.60 -3.10
C TYR A 64 -1.61 6.13 -2.25
N GLU A 65 -1.75 7.37 -1.79
CA GLU A 65 -0.72 8.10 -1.06
C GLU A 65 -1.24 8.55 0.31
N MET A 66 -0.37 8.47 1.29
CA MET A 66 -0.67 8.78 2.68
C MET A 66 0.56 9.36 3.37
N SER A 67 0.36 10.42 4.15
CA SER A 67 1.47 11.11 4.80
C SER A 67 1.06 11.66 6.16
N ARG A 68 2.04 11.82 7.06
CA ARG A 68 1.80 12.44 8.37
C ARG A 68 1.36 13.91 8.21
N ASN A 69 1.84 14.58 7.16
CA ASN A 69 1.49 15.97 6.88
C ASN A 69 0.01 16.14 6.49
N GLU A 70 -0.52 15.20 5.70
CA GLU A 70 -1.93 15.19 5.29
C GLU A 70 -2.87 14.60 6.36
N GLY A 71 -2.32 14.14 7.49
CA GLY A 71 -3.11 13.60 8.62
C GLY A 71 -3.83 12.28 8.33
N ASN A 72 -3.57 11.64 7.19
CA ASN A 72 -4.19 10.39 6.77
C ASN A 72 -3.27 9.17 6.91
N LEU A 73 -2.14 9.33 7.60
CA LEU A 73 -1.16 8.26 7.76
C LEU A 73 -1.68 7.15 8.68
N PHE A 74 -1.51 5.92 8.23
CA PHE A 74 -1.69 4.69 8.97
C PHE A 74 -0.34 3.96 9.01
N ASP A 75 0.13 3.64 10.21
CA ASP A 75 1.42 3.03 10.51
C ASP A 75 1.34 1.51 10.72
N GLY A 76 0.13 0.95 10.82
CA GLY A 76 -0.10 -0.49 10.89
C GLY A 76 0.17 -1.24 9.58
N VAL A 77 -0.13 -2.55 9.61
CA VAL A 77 -0.03 -3.42 8.42
C VAL A 77 -1.11 -3.03 7.41
N ILE A 78 -0.71 -2.82 6.17
CA ILE A 78 -1.62 -2.61 5.04
C ILE A 78 -1.66 -3.91 4.25
N ASN A 79 -2.83 -4.53 4.20
CA ASN A 79 -3.05 -5.75 3.43
C ASN A 79 -3.72 -5.42 2.10
N GLY A 80 -3.41 -6.18 1.06
CA GLY A 80 -4.04 -6.07 -0.25
C GLY A 80 -4.55 -7.41 -0.76
N ILE A 81 -5.47 -7.35 -1.73
CA ILE A 81 -6.02 -8.50 -2.44
C ILE A 81 -6.49 -8.08 -3.84
N THR A 82 -6.43 -8.97 -4.81
CA THR A 82 -7.09 -8.82 -6.13
C THR A 82 -8.39 -9.62 -6.16
N ALA A 83 -9.39 -9.20 -6.94
CA ALA A 83 -10.59 -10.02 -7.15
C ALA A 83 -10.29 -11.28 -7.97
N SER A 84 -9.33 -11.18 -8.89
CA SER A 84 -8.81 -12.25 -9.72
C SER A 84 -7.44 -11.87 -10.27
N GLY A 85 -6.69 -12.84 -10.78
CA GLY A 85 -5.35 -12.61 -11.33
C GLY A 85 -4.34 -12.14 -10.27
N THR A 86 -3.24 -11.54 -10.74
CA THR A 86 -2.16 -11.04 -9.89
C THR A 86 -1.78 -9.62 -10.28
N ALA A 87 -1.42 -8.81 -9.29
CA ALA A 87 -0.90 -7.46 -9.50
C ALA A 87 0.40 -7.26 -8.72
N THR A 88 1.32 -6.47 -9.29
CA THR A 88 2.51 -6.02 -8.59
C THR A 88 2.27 -4.62 -8.08
N LEU A 89 2.43 -4.43 -6.77
CA LEU A 89 2.48 -3.12 -6.14
C LEU A 89 3.93 -2.66 -6.03
N ILE A 90 4.18 -1.40 -6.35
CA ILE A 90 5.41 -0.68 -6.00
C ILE A 90 5.10 0.15 -4.77
N VAL A 91 5.86 -0.06 -3.70
CA VAL A 91 5.62 0.55 -2.39
C VAL A 91 6.81 1.42 -2.03
N THR A 92 6.54 2.70 -1.76
CA THR A 92 7.52 3.65 -1.24
C THR A 92 7.16 3.99 0.19
N GLU A 93 8.09 3.81 1.13
CA GLU A 93 7.91 4.19 2.53
C GLU A 93 8.96 5.22 2.94
N GLY A 94 8.53 6.26 3.65
CA GLY A 94 9.41 7.25 4.26
C GLY A 94 9.35 7.17 5.79
N THR A 95 10.52 7.17 6.43
CA THR A 95 10.72 7.14 7.90
C THR A 95 11.58 8.28 8.41
#